data_AF-A0A662AGC1-F1
#
_entry.id   AF-A0A662AGC1-F1
#
_cell.length_a   1.000
_cell.length_b   1.000
_cell.length_c   1.000
_cell.angle_alpha   90.00
_cell.angle_beta   90.00
_cell.angle_gamma   90.00
#
_symmetry.space_group_name_H-M   'P 1'
#
loop_
_entity.id
_entity.type
_entity.pdbx_description
1 polymer ?
#
loop_
_entity_poly.entity_id
_entity_poly.type
_entity_poly.pdbx_seq_one_letter_code
_entity_poly.pdbx_strand_id
1 'polypeptide(L)'
;MKKYLLLLFGLVFFISYSFAQTTYYSQGTGNFSTLTNWDTNQGGGGSDPATNDLINGSNTFIIQSGNTITVDDSVNVSALTVTGTLTIGNSTTARNIVINSSLTVDATGVLNVGSFNATHTIYLKVT
;
A
#
# COMPACT_ATOMS: atom_id res chain seq x y z
N MET A 1 -9.19 -48.22 0.37
CA MET A 1 -9.92 -47.03 0.90
C MET A 1 -9.08 -46.19 1.86
N LYS A 2 -8.36 -46.76 2.85
CA LYS A 2 -7.54 -45.98 3.82
C LYS A 2 -6.38 -45.15 3.21
N LYS A 3 -5.78 -45.58 2.08
CA LYS A 3 -4.67 -44.87 1.41
C LYS A 3 -5.08 -43.56 0.73
N TYR A 4 -6.34 -43.46 0.26
CA TYR A 4 -6.87 -42.25 -0.36
C TYR A 4 -7.37 -41.23 0.66
N LEU A 5 -7.75 -41.70 1.86
CA LEU A 5 -8.19 -40.85 2.96
C LEU A 5 -7.04 -39.97 3.51
N LEU A 6 -5.81 -40.51 3.56
CA LEU A 6 -4.63 -39.76 3.99
C LEU A 6 -4.21 -38.69 2.98
N LEU A 7 -4.41 -38.96 1.69
CA LEU A 7 -4.10 -38.04 0.59
C LEU A 7 -5.10 -36.88 0.52
N LEU A 8 -6.38 -37.16 0.82
CA LEU A 8 -7.43 -36.13 0.96
C LEU A 8 -7.16 -35.23 2.18
N PHE A 9 -6.70 -35.79 3.31
CA PHE A 9 -6.39 -35.02 4.51
C PHE A 9 -5.18 -34.10 4.33
N GLY A 10 -4.18 -34.52 3.55
CA GLY A 10 -3.06 -33.68 3.14
C GLY A 10 -3.48 -32.53 2.23
N LEU A 11 -4.37 -32.78 1.25
CA LEU A 11 -4.83 -31.77 0.29
C LEU A 11 -5.61 -30.63 0.96
N VAL A 12 -6.42 -30.92 1.98
CA VAL A 12 -7.22 -29.91 2.70
C VAL A 12 -6.33 -28.96 3.53
N PHE A 13 -5.17 -29.40 4.01
CA PHE A 13 -4.23 -28.57 4.78
C PHE A 13 -3.43 -27.57 3.92
N PHE A 14 -3.35 -27.79 2.60
CA PHE A 14 -2.62 -26.89 1.69
C PHE A 14 -3.45 -25.70 1.17
N ILE A 15 -4.76 -25.68 1.40
CA ILE A 15 -5.66 -24.67 0.80
C ILE A 15 -5.88 -23.47 1.75
N SER A 16 -5.25 -23.45 2.93
CA SER A 16 -5.40 -22.38 3.92
C SER A 16 -4.36 -21.26 3.77
N TYR A 17 -4.07 -20.80 2.55
CA TYR A 17 -3.40 -19.51 2.38
C TYR A 17 -4.47 -18.43 2.30
N SER A 18 -4.81 -17.84 3.45
CA SER A 18 -5.47 -16.53 3.42
C SER A 18 -4.44 -15.54 2.89
N PHE A 19 -4.73 -14.85 1.78
CA PHE A 19 -4.00 -13.65 1.39
C PHE A 19 -4.27 -12.60 2.48
N ALA A 20 -3.42 -12.56 3.50
CA ALA A 20 -3.51 -11.55 4.54
C ALA A 20 -3.00 -10.24 3.95
N GLN A 21 -3.84 -9.21 4.03
CA GLN A 21 -3.45 -7.84 3.74
C GLN A 21 -2.45 -7.38 4.80
N THR A 22 -1.23 -7.06 4.39
CA THR A 22 -0.24 -6.44 5.28
C THR A 22 -0.49 -4.94 5.32
N THR A 23 -0.34 -4.34 6.51
CA THR A 23 -0.42 -2.89 6.68
C THR A 23 0.97 -2.32 6.93
N TYR A 24 1.34 -1.33 6.14
CA TYR A 24 2.61 -0.61 6.25
C TYR A 24 2.38 0.83 6.69
N TYR A 25 3.21 1.30 7.62
CA TYR A 25 3.14 2.62 8.23
C TYR A 25 4.38 3.42 7.85
N SER A 26 4.21 4.65 7.37
CA SER A 26 5.35 5.49 7.01
C SER A 26 6.19 5.85 8.25
N GLN A 27 7.49 5.59 8.24
CA GLN A 27 8.44 5.92 9.31
C GLN A 27 9.20 7.24 9.11
N GLY A 28 9.03 7.86 7.94
CA GLY A 28 9.68 9.12 7.63
C GLY A 28 9.08 9.83 6.43
N THR A 29 9.69 10.95 6.07
CA THR A 29 9.34 11.74 4.89
C THR A 29 10.19 11.31 3.69
N GLY A 30 9.58 11.20 2.51
CA GLY A 30 10.30 10.85 1.30
C GLY A 30 9.40 10.29 0.20
N ASN A 31 9.98 9.47 -0.66
CA ASN A 31 9.28 8.85 -1.77
C ASN A 31 8.48 7.62 -1.32
N PHE A 32 7.35 7.37 -1.97
CA PHE A 32 6.51 6.19 -1.73
C PHE A 32 7.28 4.91 -2.08
N SER A 33 8.13 4.95 -3.10
CA SER A 33 8.98 3.83 -3.54
C SER A 33 10.15 3.50 -2.60
N THR A 34 10.47 4.37 -1.63
CA THR A 34 11.54 4.12 -0.66
C THR A 34 11.06 3.12 0.39
N LEU A 35 11.36 1.84 0.18
CA LEU A 35 10.84 0.73 0.99
C LEU A 35 11.16 0.89 2.49
N THR A 36 12.35 1.38 2.82
CA THR A 36 12.80 1.63 4.20
C THR A 36 12.04 2.77 4.91
N ASN A 37 11.21 3.53 4.19
CA ASN A 37 10.32 4.52 4.82
C ASN A 37 9.03 3.89 5.32
N TRP A 38 8.86 2.58 5.25
CA TRP A 38 7.65 1.88 5.60
C TRP A 38 7.97 0.70 6.48
N ASP A 39 7.14 0.49 7.50
CA ASP A 39 7.29 -0.62 8.43
C ASP A 39 5.94 -1.23 8.76
N THR A 40 5.91 -2.53 9.08
CA THR A 40 4.68 -3.18 9.56
C THR A 40 4.22 -2.71 10.94
N ASN A 41 5.13 -2.16 11.75
CA ASN A 41 4.79 -1.65 13.08
C ASN A 41 4.63 -0.13 13.05
N GLN A 42 3.52 0.36 13.59
CA GLN A 42 3.21 1.80 13.63
C GLN A 42 4.24 2.63 14.41
N GLY A 43 4.90 2.07 15.42
CA GLY A 43 5.94 2.75 16.21
C GLY A 43 7.35 2.66 15.63
N GLY A 44 7.50 2.07 14.45
CA GLY A 44 8.77 1.73 13.82
C GLY A 44 9.24 0.29 14.04
N GLY A 45 10.08 -0.16 13.13
CA GLY A 45 10.60 -1.53 13.02
C GLY A 45 9.58 -2.52 12.46
N GLY A 46 9.97 -3.80 12.44
CA GLY A 46 9.19 -4.85 11.80
C GLY A 46 9.81 -5.21 10.45
N SER A 47 9.00 -5.25 9.40
CA SER A 47 9.49 -5.51 8.04
C SER A 47 9.06 -4.44 7.06
N ASP A 48 10.00 -4.02 6.23
CA ASP A 48 9.75 -3.19 5.06
C ASP A 48 8.88 -3.93 4.03
N PRO A 49 8.08 -3.23 3.23
CA PRO A 49 7.46 -3.80 2.03
C PRO A 49 8.53 -4.21 1.01
N ALA A 50 8.25 -5.21 0.20
CA ALA A 50 8.97 -5.45 -1.04
C ALA A 50 8.43 -4.56 -2.16
N THR A 51 9.17 -4.40 -3.26
CA THR A 51 8.71 -3.62 -4.43
C THR A 51 7.34 -4.08 -4.95
N ASN A 52 7.07 -5.38 -4.94
CA ASN A 52 5.79 -5.93 -5.39
C ASN A 52 4.61 -5.51 -4.48
N ASP A 53 4.86 -5.22 -3.20
CA ASP A 53 3.82 -4.82 -2.26
C ASP A 53 3.23 -3.45 -2.54
N LEU A 54 3.94 -2.62 -3.32
CA LEU A 54 3.48 -1.29 -3.75
C LEU A 54 2.53 -1.34 -4.96
N ILE A 55 2.47 -2.48 -5.67
CA ILE A 55 1.81 -2.60 -6.98
C ILE A 55 0.88 -3.82 -7.12
N ASN A 56 0.93 -4.77 -6.19
CA ASN A 56 0.10 -5.97 -6.24
C ASN A 56 -1.37 -5.72 -5.90
N GLY A 57 -1.69 -4.56 -5.31
CA GLY A 57 -3.05 -4.18 -4.94
C GLY A 57 -3.60 -4.84 -3.67
N SER A 58 -2.79 -5.58 -2.91
CA SER A 58 -3.27 -6.35 -1.74
C SER A 58 -2.99 -5.70 -0.38
N ASN A 59 -2.03 -4.77 -0.30
CA ASN A 59 -1.56 -4.23 0.97
C ASN A 59 -2.16 -2.84 1.30
N THR A 60 -2.25 -2.54 2.59
CA THR A 60 -2.62 -1.20 3.11
C THR A 60 -1.38 -0.37 3.34
N PHE A 61 -1.46 0.92 3.02
CA PHE A 61 -0.45 1.90 3.39
C PHE A 61 -1.08 3.02 4.23
N ILE A 62 -0.40 3.40 5.31
CA ILE A 62 -0.82 4.44 6.23
C ILE A 62 0.31 5.47 6.33
N ILE A 63 0.02 6.68 5.85
CA ILE A 63 0.92 7.82 5.99
C ILE A 63 0.66 8.44 7.35
N GLN A 64 1.57 8.20 8.28
CA GLN A 64 1.49 8.64 9.67
C GLN A 64 1.59 10.17 9.79
N SER A 65 1.01 10.71 10.85
CA SER A 65 1.08 12.13 11.18
C SER A 65 2.54 12.62 11.23
N GLY A 66 2.79 13.82 10.71
CA GLY A 66 4.13 14.43 10.65
C GLY A 66 4.98 14.00 9.45
N ASN A 67 4.60 12.93 8.73
CA ASN A 67 5.32 12.48 7.55
C ASN A 67 4.72 13.04 6.25
N THR A 68 5.59 13.36 5.30
CA THR A 68 5.21 13.70 3.93
C THR A 68 5.71 12.61 2.98
N ILE A 69 4.79 11.92 2.32
CA ILE A 69 5.11 10.90 1.32
C ILE A 69 4.79 11.45 -0.06
N THR A 70 5.73 11.29 -0.99
CA THR A 70 5.56 11.69 -2.39
C THR A 70 5.41 10.46 -3.28
N VAL A 71 4.31 10.37 -4.03
CA VAL A 71 4.10 9.34 -5.04
C VAL A 71 5.00 9.62 -6.24
N ASP A 72 6.17 9.00 -6.24
CA ASP A 72 7.22 9.14 -7.24
C ASP A 72 7.13 8.10 -8.36
N ASP A 73 6.27 7.10 -8.22
CA ASP A 73 5.86 6.18 -9.30
C ASP A 73 4.40 5.77 -9.19
N SER A 74 3.83 5.16 -10.22
CA SER A 74 2.47 4.62 -10.17
C SER A 74 2.38 3.48 -9.15
N VAL A 75 1.32 3.47 -8.35
CA VAL A 75 1.11 2.50 -7.27
C VAL A 75 -0.25 1.83 -7.40
N ASN A 76 -0.36 0.62 -6.88
CA ASN A 76 -1.61 -0.12 -6.79
C ASN A 76 -1.66 -0.81 -5.43
N VAL A 77 -2.52 -0.31 -4.56
CA VAL A 77 -2.64 -0.71 -3.16
C VAL A 77 -4.08 -1.11 -2.85
N SER A 78 -4.27 -1.87 -1.78
CA SER A 78 -5.62 -2.22 -1.32
C SER A 78 -6.30 -1.00 -0.70
N ALA A 79 -5.69 -0.41 0.31
CA ALA A 79 -6.21 0.77 1.00
C ALA A 79 -5.10 1.78 1.28
N LEU A 80 -5.47 3.06 1.32
CA LEU A 80 -4.54 4.16 1.62
C LEU A 80 -5.18 5.08 2.65
N THR A 81 -4.51 5.25 3.79
CA THR A 81 -4.90 6.22 4.82
C THR A 81 -3.87 7.34 4.89
N VAL A 82 -4.33 8.58 4.83
CA VAL A 82 -3.50 9.78 4.87
C VAL A 82 -3.80 10.54 6.16
N THR A 83 -2.97 10.32 7.19
CA THR A 83 -3.00 11.10 8.44
C THR A 83 -1.97 12.24 8.41
N GLY A 84 -0.84 12.02 7.72
CA GLY A 84 0.16 13.03 7.38
C GLY A 84 -0.12 13.72 6.04
N THR A 85 0.90 13.89 5.19
CA THR A 85 0.76 14.49 3.86
C THR A 85 1.09 13.48 2.76
N LEU A 86 0.21 13.35 1.77
CA LEU A 86 0.47 12.67 0.51
C LEU A 86 0.59 13.69 -0.63
N THR A 87 1.72 13.72 -1.31
CA THR A 87 1.91 14.53 -2.53
C THR A 87 1.98 13.63 -3.74
N ILE A 88 1.15 13.88 -4.75
CA ILE A 88 1.13 13.08 -5.98
C ILE A 88 2.05 13.69 -7.01
N GLY A 89 3.09 12.95 -7.42
CA GLY A 89 4.04 13.37 -8.45
C GLY A 89 5.18 14.25 -7.92
N ASN A 90 6.36 14.02 -8.48
CA ASN A 90 7.60 14.79 -8.24
C ASN A 90 8.29 15.21 -9.56
N SER A 91 7.61 15.03 -10.69
CA SER A 91 8.13 15.29 -12.03
C SER A 91 6.96 15.50 -13.01
N THR A 92 7.28 15.72 -14.29
CA THR A 92 6.30 15.80 -15.38
C THR A 92 5.78 14.43 -15.85
N THR A 93 6.16 13.33 -15.17
CA THR A 93 5.65 12.00 -15.48
C THR A 93 4.30 11.79 -14.82
N ALA A 94 3.28 11.43 -15.61
CA ALA A 94 1.96 11.08 -15.09
C ALA A 94 2.05 9.90 -14.11
N ARG A 95 1.26 9.95 -13.03
CA ARG A 95 1.19 8.90 -12.00
C ARG A 95 -0.23 8.38 -11.92
N ASN A 96 -0.34 7.06 -11.89
CA ASN A 96 -1.58 6.35 -11.66
C ASN A 96 -1.55 5.74 -10.26
N ILE A 97 -2.53 6.11 -9.43
CA ILE A 97 -2.69 5.58 -8.08
C ILE A 97 -3.96 4.77 -8.08
N VAL A 98 -3.84 3.46 -7.96
CA VAL A 98 -4.98 2.55 -7.87
C VAL A 98 -5.19 2.15 -6.42
N ILE A 99 -6.40 2.35 -5.92
CA ILE A 99 -6.80 2.02 -4.55
C ILE A 99 -8.01 1.10 -4.66
N ASN A 100 -7.82 -0.17 -4.28
CA ASN A 100 -8.81 -1.22 -4.54
C ASN A 100 -9.95 -1.29 -3.53
N SER A 101 -9.82 -0.62 -2.38
CA SER A 101 -10.81 -0.65 -1.29
C SER A 101 -11.19 0.75 -0.83
N SER A 102 -10.32 1.43 -0.08
CA SER A 102 -10.64 2.74 0.50
C SER A 102 -9.47 3.71 0.46
N LEU A 103 -9.79 4.97 0.14
CA LEU A 103 -8.94 6.13 0.39
C LEU A 103 -9.55 6.91 1.56
N THR A 104 -8.82 7.00 2.66
CA THR A 104 -9.19 7.81 3.82
C THR A 104 -8.19 8.96 3.96
N VAL A 105 -8.68 10.18 4.07
CA VAL A 105 -7.87 11.34 4.45
C VAL A 105 -8.42 11.82 5.79
N ASP A 106 -7.62 11.68 6.85
CA ASP A 106 -8.04 12.04 8.21
C ASP A 106 -8.16 13.56 8.35
N ALA A 107 -8.72 14.03 9.47
CA ALA A 107 -8.94 15.46 9.73
C ALA A 107 -7.66 16.32 9.64
N THR A 108 -6.50 15.74 9.92
CA THR A 108 -5.18 16.39 9.81
C THR A 108 -4.43 16.02 8.53
N GLY A 109 -4.99 15.10 7.74
CA GLY A 109 -4.41 14.60 6.52
C GLY A 109 -4.45 15.63 5.40
N VAL A 110 -3.42 15.64 4.56
CA VAL A 110 -3.35 16.51 3.38
C VAL A 110 -3.09 15.67 2.14
N LEU A 111 -3.95 15.83 1.13
CA LEU A 111 -3.76 15.26 -0.20
C LEU A 111 -3.45 16.39 -1.19
N ASN A 112 -2.21 16.40 -1.69
CA ASN A 112 -1.71 17.40 -2.63
C ASN A 112 -1.36 16.76 -3.98
N VAL A 113 -1.37 17.58 -5.02
CA VAL A 113 -0.76 17.26 -6.32
C VAL A 113 0.47 18.14 -6.47
N GLY A 114 1.59 17.53 -6.85
CA GLY A 114 2.84 18.24 -7.10
C GLY A 114 2.68 19.28 -8.20
N SER A 115 3.42 20.39 -8.09
CA SER A 115 3.33 21.51 -9.03
C SER A 115 4.07 21.23 -10.35
N PHE A 116 3.54 20.33 -11.15
CA PHE A 116 4.11 19.91 -12.43
C PHE A 116 3.05 19.94 -13.54
N ASN A 117 3.49 20.10 -14.78
CA ASN A 117 2.61 19.99 -15.95
C ASN A 117 2.43 18.51 -16.32
N ALA A 118 1.64 17.79 -15.53
CA ALA A 118 1.26 16.41 -15.75
C ALA A 118 -0.15 16.14 -15.21
N THR A 119 -0.89 15.27 -15.88
CA THR A 119 -2.17 14.77 -15.36
C THR A 119 -1.93 13.49 -14.58
N HIS A 120 -2.18 13.53 -13.27
CA HIS A 120 -2.17 12.35 -12.41
C HIS A 120 -3.59 11.81 -12.24
N THR A 121 -3.73 10.51 -12.05
CA THR A 121 -5.04 9.87 -11.89
C THR A 121 -5.09 9.02 -10.63
N ILE A 122 -6.14 9.19 -9.83
CA ILE A 122 -6.50 8.28 -8.74
C ILE A 122 -7.69 7.44 -9.21
N TYR A 123 -7.54 6.13 -9.19
CA TYR A 123 -8.61 5.16 -9.43
C TYR A 123 -9.07 4.59 -8.10
N LEU A 124 -10.25 4.98 -7.65
CA LEU A 124 -10.93 4.34 -6.53
C LEU A 124 -11.80 3.21 -7.11
N LYS A 125 -11.41 1.96 -6.85
CA LYS A 125 -12.26 0.82 -7.21
C LYS A 125 -13.18 0.53 -6.04
N VAL A 126 -14.46 0.42 -6.33
CA VAL A 126 -15.43 -0.16 -5.40
C VAL A 126 -15.51 -1.63 -5.78
N THR A 127 -14.89 -2.48 -4.97
CA THR A 127 -15.07 -3.95 -5.04
C THR A 127 -16.37 -4.35 -4.38
#